data_AF-A0A2M8PS17-F1
#
_entry.id   AF-A0A2M8PS17-F1
#
_cell.length_a   1.000
_cell.length_b   1.000
_cell.length_c   1.000
_cell.angle_alpha   90.00
_cell.angle_beta   90.00
_cell.angle_gamma   90.00
#
_symmetry.space_group_name_H-M   'P 1'
#
loop_
_entity.id
_entity.type
_entity.pdbx_description
1 polymer ?
#
loop_
_entity_poly.entity_id
_entity_poly.type
_entity_poly.pdbx_seq_one_letter_code
_entity_poly.pdbx_strand_id
1 'polypeptide(L)'
;MTLHKHYGFMTSLVRLMVCVFIVGLVVLRTIPSRAQEGACDTDIDISLQFEAVQSVCRRSGNQICYGAGVVTVQSLPGFPVDEFEQPGQHIDVAALERLNLRPASVAVAHIRGDLPALPHDQYTTLVFFGSLEVDNVVETPTFITAVARRDLNVRVGPSLDAALLRGLVAGQRITVTGRNADDSWVRIRLPTRRGGAGWVFADNLAFRGDLATLHVVTSNMFDTSGFVPLQRFNFHNTAGNRCEPVTNGGVIIQTPRVTGWTRWLINDVWLELFSATVVLRQSDDAMMTISVLDGLARVELPNVSQLIPMGASVNVLFDGAFATPLALSPAQMVDPNQFANVPLAILDRDVAMVIAGNEAIDRRQVPQPGEWLLTFGNNVLSCADGFVALEDTPFDDSVYLVELAAQDHISWRIPSGGAILSLHAQGMYQAEVVNSDDSITQIMWWVGDAAHIAGEWRRESVDGCVSSAPFAMRLVNTP
;
A
#
# COMPACT_ATOMS: atom_id res chain seq x y z
N MET A 1 38.26 93.92 -25.95
CA MET A 1 38.81 92.94 -24.99
C MET A 1 37.66 92.12 -24.37
N THR A 2 36.81 91.54 -25.22
CA THR A 2 35.49 91.01 -24.80
C THR A 2 34.97 89.85 -25.66
N LEU A 3 35.82 89.25 -26.52
CA LEU A 3 35.43 88.05 -27.31
C LEU A 3 36.16 86.76 -26.89
N HIS A 4 37.26 86.85 -26.14
CA HIS A 4 38.04 85.68 -25.70
C HIS A 4 37.56 85.04 -24.38
N LYS A 5 36.69 85.72 -23.61
CA LYS A 5 36.18 85.17 -22.33
C LYS A 5 34.99 84.22 -22.48
N HIS A 6 34.24 84.29 -23.59
CA HIS A 6 33.06 83.43 -23.78
C HIS A 6 33.39 82.02 -24.27
N TYR A 7 34.47 81.83 -25.04
CA TYR A 7 34.87 80.50 -25.53
C TYR A 7 35.42 79.57 -24.45
N GLY A 8 36.11 80.10 -23.44
CA GLY A 8 36.63 79.31 -22.31
C GLY A 8 35.53 78.84 -21.36
N PHE A 9 34.47 79.62 -21.18
CA PHE A 9 33.36 79.25 -20.29
C PHE A 9 32.48 78.15 -20.92
N MET A 10 32.23 78.23 -22.22
CA MET A 10 31.40 77.25 -22.94
C MET A 10 32.07 75.88 -23.05
N THR A 11 33.39 75.83 -23.24
CA THR A 11 34.16 74.57 -23.29
C THR A 11 34.29 73.90 -21.92
N SER A 12 34.36 74.69 -20.84
CA SER A 12 34.37 74.17 -19.47
C SER A 12 33.02 73.57 -19.06
N LEU A 13 31.91 74.22 -19.46
CA LEU A 13 30.55 73.74 -19.17
C LEU A 13 30.24 72.41 -19.88
N VAL A 14 30.69 72.26 -21.14
CA VAL A 14 30.52 71.02 -21.91
C VAL A 14 31.36 69.88 -21.33
N ARG A 15 32.59 70.14 -20.88
CA ARG A 15 33.42 69.13 -20.19
C ARG A 15 32.80 68.70 -18.85
N LEU A 16 32.20 69.62 -18.11
CA LEU A 16 31.50 69.32 -16.87
C LEU A 16 30.25 68.45 -17.11
N MET A 17 29.43 68.78 -18.12
CA MET A 17 28.27 67.96 -18.49
C MET A 17 28.67 66.56 -18.95
N VAL A 18 29.73 66.43 -19.76
CA VAL A 18 30.22 65.12 -20.21
C VAL A 18 30.76 64.29 -19.05
N CYS A 19 31.49 64.89 -18.11
CA CYS A 19 31.94 64.19 -16.90
C CYS A 19 30.78 63.75 -16.00
N VAL A 20 29.77 64.60 -15.79
CA VAL A 20 28.58 64.24 -14.99
C VAL A 20 27.77 63.15 -15.67
N PHE A 21 27.67 63.17 -17.01
CA PHE A 21 26.97 62.13 -17.76
C PHE A 21 27.72 60.79 -17.73
N ILE A 22 29.06 60.80 -17.83
CA ILE A 22 29.88 59.59 -17.74
C ILE A 22 29.88 59.02 -16.31
N VAL A 23 30.00 59.87 -15.28
CA VAL A 23 29.91 59.43 -13.87
C VAL A 23 28.51 58.89 -13.54
N GLY A 24 27.45 59.53 -14.06
CA GLY A 24 26.08 59.01 -13.96
C GLY A 24 25.92 57.63 -14.61
N LEU A 25 26.49 57.43 -15.81
CA LEU A 25 26.49 56.14 -16.52
C LEU A 25 27.29 55.05 -15.82
N VAL A 26 28.34 55.40 -15.07
CA VAL A 26 29.14 54.46 -14.28
C VAL A 26 28.45 54.10 -12.96
N VAL A 27 27.77 55.04 -12.30
CA VAL A 27 27.01 54.79 -11.06
C VAL A 27 25.72 53.99 -11.33
N LEU A 28 25.11 54.13 -12.51
CA LEU A 28 23.98 53.30 -12.96
C LEU A 28 24.36 51.84 -13.30
N ARG A 29 25.65 51.48 -13.31
CA ARG A 29 26.12 50.10 -13.55
C ARG A 29 26.48 49.32 -12.28
N THR A 30 26.39 49.90 -11.09
CA THR A 30 26.62 49.19 -9.82
C THR A 30 25.36 49.09 -8.99
N ILE A 31 24.26 48.64 -9.60
CA ILE A 31 23.20 47.99 -8.84
C ILE A 31 23.80 46.65 -8.40
N PRO A 32 24.00 46.37 -7.11
CA PRO A 32 24.29 45.01 -6.69
C PRO A 32 23.10 44.17 -7.14
N SER A 33 23.31 43.33 -8.15
CA SER A 33 22.40 42.24 -8.45
C SER A 33 22.32 41.40 -7.18
N ARG A 34 21.26 41.60 -6.40
CA ARG A 34 20.81 40.56 -5.49
C ARG A 34 20.33 39.44 -6.40
N ALA A 35 21.25 38.53 -6.73
CA ALA A 35 20.84 37.18 -7.08
C ALA A 35 19.96 36.73 -5.91
N GLN A 36 18.66 36.57 -6.15
CA GLN A 36 17.83 35.78 -5.27
C GLN A 36 18.33 34.35 -5.38
N GLU A 37 19.30 33.99 -4.54
CA GLU A 37 19.56 32.60 -4.19
C GLU A 37 18.28 32.06 -3.55
N GLY A 38 17.59 31.18 -4.28
CA GLY A 38 16.36 30.54 -3.83
C GLY A 38 15.22 30.47 -4.84
N ALA A 39 15.48 30.65 -6.15
CA ALA A 39 14.58 30.10 -7.14
C ALA A 39 14.83 28.59 -7.20
N CYS A 40 13.84 27.80 -6.76
CA CYS A 40 13.79 26.40 -7.15
C CYS A 40 13.75 26.38 -8.68
N ASP A 41 14.68 25.66 -9.30
CA ASP A 41 14.69 25.49 -10.75
C ASP A 41 13.49 24.60 -11.10
N THR A 42 12.33 25.23 -11.27
CA THR A 42 11.05 24.56 -11.52
C THR A 42 10.89 24.12 -12.97
N ASP A 43 11.93 24.24 -13.79
CA ASP A 43 11.91 23.86 -15.22
C ASP A 43 12.28 22.38 -15.45
N ILE A 44 12.51 21.59 -14.39
CA ILE A 44 12.47 20.14 -14.52
C ILE A 44 11.00 19.73 -14.63
N ASP A 45 10.58 19.37 -15.83
CA ASP A 45 9.32 18.68 -16.05
C ASP A 45 9.40 17.28 -15.44
N ILE A 46 9.01 17.20 -14.17
CA ILE A 46 8.98 15.98 -13.35
C ILE A 46 8.15 14.89 -14.05
N SER A 47 7.14 15.28 -14.87
CA SER A 47 6.31 14.31 -15.60
C SER A 47 7.10 13.56 -16.68
N LEU A 48 7.97 14.25 -17.42
CA LEU A 48 8.86 13.63 -18.42
C LEU A 48 9.89 12.68 -17.77
N GLN A 49 10.34 13.00 -16.54
CA GLN A 49 11.21 12.10 -15.79
C GLN A 49 10.51 10.81 -15.41
N PHE A 50 9.24 10.87 -15.00
CA PHE A 50 8.48 9.69 -14.58
C PHE A 50 8.18 8.74 -15.74
N GLU A 51 7.82 9.25 -16.92
CA GLU A 51 7.65 8.41 -18.11
C GLU A 51 8.96 7.70 -18.51
N ALA A 52 10.10 8.39 -18.38
CA ALA A 52 11.39 7.78 -18.64
C ALA A 52 11.69 6.63 -17.65
N VAL A 53 11.34 6.78 -16.37
CA VAL A 53 11.53 5.73 -15.35
C VAL A 53 10.78 4.46 -15.72
N GLN A 54 9.53 4.55 -16.22
CA GLN A 54 8.76 3.37 -16.63
C GLN A 54 9.48 2.56 -17.73
N SER A 55 10.13 3.26 -18.67
CA SER A 55 10.85 2.61 -19.78
C SER A 55 12.15 1.90 -19.34
N VAL A 56 12.78 2.43 -18.29
CA VAL A 56 14.09 2.01 -17.79
C VAL A 56 13.93 0.93 -16.71
N CYS A 57 13.00 1.12 -15.77
CA CYS A 57 12.69 0.17 -14.71
C CYS A 57 11.67 -0.89 -15.15
N ARG A 58 12.10 -1.72 -16.10
CA ARG A 58 11.30 -2.87 -16.53
C ARG A 58 11.00 -3.79 -15.36
N ARG A 59 9.80 -4.37 -15.37
CA ARG A 59 9.32 -5.31 -14.36
C ARG A 59 10.28 -6.49 -14.20
N SER A 60 10.80 -6.65 -12.99
CA SER A 60 11.70 -7.74 -12.61
C SER A 60 11.35 -8.24 -11.22
N GLY A 61 11.23 -9.57 -11.07
CA GLY A 61 10.62 -10.13 -9.88
C GLY A 61 11.50 -10.02 -8.63
N ASN A 62 10.92 -9.52 -7.55
CA ASN A 62 11.56 -9.34 -6.24
C ASN A 62 12.85 -8.51 -6.31
N GLN A 63 12.84 -7.49 -7.15
CA GLN A 63 13.96 -6.57 -7.32
C GLN A 63 13.50 -5.13 -7.19
N ILE A 64 14.42 -4.28 -6.76
CA ILE A 64 14.26 -2.83 -6.77
C ILE A 64 15.17 -2.24 -7.84
N CYS A 65 14.61 -1.34 -8.62
CA CYS A 65 15.24 -0.62 -9.72
C CYS A 65 15.50 0.82 -9.31
N TYR A 66 16.71 1.30 -9.61
CA TYR A 66 17.03 2.72 -9.55
C TYR A 66 16.41 3.46 -10.74
N GLY A 67 15.44 4.35 -10.47
CA GLY A 67 14.70 5.08 -11.49
C GLY A 67 15.35 6.42 -11.85
N ALA A 68 15.37 7.34 -10.89
CA ALA A 68 15.85 8.71 -11.09
C ALA A 68 16.37 9.34 -9.80
N GLY A 69 17.09 10.46 -9.92
CA GLY A 69 17.62 11.24 -8.79
C GLY A 69 18.79 10.57 -8.10
N VAL A 70 18.90 10.71 -6.78
CA VAL A 70 19.97 10.11 -5.98
C VAL A 70 19.38 9.09 -5.01
N VAL A 71 19.63 7.82 -5.31
CA VAL A 71 19.17 6.68 -4.52
C VAL A 71 20.39 5.93 -4.01
N THR A 72 20.47 5.70 -2.70
CA THR A 72 21.54 4.88 -2.10
C THR A 72 20.95 3.71 -1.35
N VAL A 73 21.70 2.61 -1.28
CA VAL A 73 21.28 1.36 -0.65
C VAL A 73 22.30 0.93 0.38
N GLN A 74 21.81 0.33 1.46
CA GLN A 74 22.62 -0.42 2.40
C GLN A 74 22.24 -1.89 2.27
N SER A 75 23.25 -2.75 2.21
CA SER A 75 23.06 -4.19 2.09
C SER A 75 23.05 -4.85 3.45
N LEU A 76 22.25 -5.92 3.55
CA LEU A 76 22.30 -6.81 4.70
C LEU A 76 23.71 -7.44 4.84
N PRO A 77 24.19 -7.66 6.08
CA PRO A 77 25.46 -8.35 6.31
C PRO A 77 25.54 -9.71 5.59
N GLY A 78 26.57 -9.89 4.76
CA GLY A 78 26.79 -11.12 3.99
C GLY A 78 26.14 -11.13 2.60
N PHE A 79 25.40 -10.09 2.23
CA PHE A 79 24.80 -9.90 0.91
C PHE A 79 25.21 -8.55 0.28
N PRO A 80 26.52 -8.33 0.01
CA PRO A 80 26.96 -7.06 -0.55
C PRO A 80 26.27 -6.79 -1.89
N VAL A 81 25.78 -5.57 -2.04
CA VAL A 81 25.24 -5.06 -3.31
C VAL A 81 26.13 -3.90 -3.78
N ASP A 82 26.33 -3.81 -5.09
CA ASP A 82 27.00 -2.66 -5.69
C ASP A 82 26.11 -1.41 -5.54
N GLU A 83 26.72 -0.24 -5.40
CA GLU A 83 25.98 1.03 -5.42
C GLU A 83 25.26 1.21 -6.77
N PHE A 84 24.18 1.99 -6.76
CA PHE A 84 23.52 2.37 -8.00
C PHE A 84 24.39 3.35 -8.78
N GLU A 85 24.84 2.94 -9.96
CA GLU A 85 25.68 3.76 -10.84
C GLU A 85 24.84 4.47 -11.92
N GLN A 86 23.75 3.83 -12.39
CA GLN A 86 22.95 4.35 -13.49
C GLN A 86 21.47 3.91 -13.43
N PRO A 87 20.54 4.76 -13.89
CA PRO A 87 19.12 4.41 -13.99
C PRO A 87 18.90 3.07 -14.72
N GLY A 88 18.02 2.25 -14.18
CA GLY A 88 17.68 0.92 -14.72
C GLY A 88 18.47 -0.22 -14.12
N GLN A 89 19.41 0.07 -13.21
CA GLN A 89 20.09 -0.96 -12.44
C GLN A 89 19.15 -1.55 -11.39
N HIS A 90 19.17 -2.87 -11.27
CA HIS A 90 18.36 -3.63 -10.32
C HIS A 90 19.21 -4.30 -9.26
N ILE A 91 18.68 -4.38 -8.04
CA ILE A 91 19.22 -5.22 -6.97
C ILE A 91 18.12 -6.11 -6.38
N ASP A 92 18.51 -7.24 -5.83
CA ASP A 92 17.59 -8.15 -5.13
C ASP A 92 17.14 -7.51 -3.80
N VAL A 93 15.83 -7.46 -3.59
CA VAL A 93 15.26 -6.88 -2.36
C VAL A 93 15.54 -7.74 -1.14
N ALA A 94 15.92 -9.01 -1.31
CA ALA A 94 16.39 -9.87 -0.23
C ALA A 94 17.78 -9.48 0.30
N ALA A 95 18.57 -8.72 -0.46
CA ALA A 95 19.87 -8.20 -0.02
C ALA A 95 19.77 -6.77 0.55
N LEU A 96 18.64 -6.09 0.36
CA LEU A 96 18.40 -4.72 0.80
C LEU A 96 18.14 -4.68 2.31
N GLU A 97 18.93 -3.91 3.05
CA GLU A 97 18.63 -3.54 4.44
C GLU A 97 17.90 -2.19 4.49
N ARG A 98 18.45 -1.20 3.79
CA ARG A 98 17.91 0.17 3.78
C ARG A 98 18.02 0.82 2.42
N LEU A 99 17.02 1.61 2.07
CA LEU A 99 16.96 2.43 0.87
C LEU A 99 16.83 3.91 1.28
N ASN A 100 17.68 4.78 0.73
CA ASN A 100 17.64 6.22 0.99
C ASN A 100 17.46 6.98 -0.32
N LEU A 101 16.48 7.87 -0.36
CA LEU A 101 16.20 8.73 -1.50
C LEU A 101 16.41 10.19 -1.09
N ARG A 102 17.09 10.94 -1.95
CA ARG A 102 17.18 12.40 -1.87
C ARG A 102 15.97 13.06 -2.54
N PRO A 103 15.78 14.38 -2.38
CA PRO A 103 14.78 15.13 -3.15
C PRO A 103 14.81 14.80 -4.65
N ALA A 104 13.63 14.76 -5.27
CA ALA A 104 13.40 14.44 -6.68
C ALA A 104 13.96 13.07 -7.13
N SER A 105 14.03 12.09 -6.22
CA SER A 105 14.46 10.73 -6.55
C SER A 105 13.29 9.77 -6.66
N VAL A 106 13.48 8.71 -7.44
CA VAL A 106 12.50 7.64 -7.63
C VAL A 106 13.20 6.29 -7.68
N ALA A 107 12.64 5.31 -6.96
CA ALA A 107 12.98 3.91 -7.07
C ALA A 107 11.70 3.06 -7.21
N VAL A 108 11.78 1.98 -7.99
CA VAL A 108 10.62 1.13 -8.29
C VAL A 108 10.94 -0.31 -7.92
N ALA A 109 10.13 -0.93 -7.07
CA ALA A 109 10.26 -2.35 -6.74
C ALA A 109 9.05 -3.15 -7.21
N HIS A 110 9.29 -4.36 -7.71
CA HIS A 110 8.21 -5.29 -8.07
C HIS A 110 8.27 -6.48 -7.13
N ILE A 111 7.37 -6.51 -6.15
CA ILE A 111 7.38 -7.51 -5.08
C ILE A 111 6.27 -8.52 -5.34
N ARG A 112 6.65 -9.79 -5.35
CA ARG A 112 5.68 -10.89 -5.29
C ARG A 112 5.30 -11.07 -3.83
N GLY A 113 4.25 -10.38 -3.38
CA GLY A 113 3.73 -10.56 -2.02
C GLY A 113 3.31 -12.00 -1.72
N ASP A 114 2.96 -12.27 -0.46
CA ASP A 114 2.26 -13.48 -0.01
C ASP A 114 0.89 -13.57 -0.67
N LEU A 115 0.92 -13.97 -1.93
CA LEU A 115 -0.18 -13.96 -2.86
C LEU A 115 -0.42 -15.39 -3.32
N PRO A 116 -1.10 -16.20 -2.49
CA PRO A 116 -1.27 -17.62 -2.74
C PRO A 116 -2.08 -17.97 -4.01
N ALA A 117 -2.58 -16.98 -4.75
CA ALA A 117 -3.44 -17.17 -5.91
C ALA A 117 -2.93 -16.50 -7.20
N LEU A 118 -1.73 -15.92 -7.23
CA LEU A 118 -1.26 -15.28 -8.45
C LEU A 118 -0.70 -16.26 -9.48
N PRO A 119 -1.00 -16.05 -10.78
CA PRO A 119 -0.14 -16.52 -11.86
C PRO A 119 1.32 -16.10 -11.60
N HIS A 120 2.28 -16.93 -12.03
CA HIS A 120 3.71 -16.77 -11.71
C HIS A 120 4.36 -15.45 -12.21
N ASP A 121 3.64 -14.62 -12.95
CA ASP A 121 4.09 -13.39 -13.61
C ASP A 121 3.49 -12.09 -13.03
N GLN A 122 2.69 -12.17 -11.97
CA GLN A 122 2.10 -10.98 -11.35
C GLN A 122 2.89 -10.50 -10.13
N TYR A 123 3.06 -9.17 -10.02
CA TYR A 123 3.82 -8.48 -8.97
C TYR A 123 3.06 -7.25 -8.49
N THR A 124 3.22 -6.92 -7.23
CA THR A 124 2.82 -5.61 -6.69
C THR A 124 3.94 -4.62 -6.95
N THR A 125 3.58 -3.45 -7.46
CA THR A 125 4.52 -2.39 -7.82
C THR A 125 4.57 -1.38 -6.69
N LEU A 126 5.76 -1.20 -6.13
CA LEU A 126 6.05 -0.19 -5.13
C LEU A 126 6.85 0.93 -5.80
N VAL A 127 6.40 2.17 -5.66
CA VAL A 127 7.13 3.36 -6.12
C VAL A 127 7.50 4.19 -4.90
N PHE A 128 8.80 4.28 -4.65
CA PHE A 128 9.39 5.14 -3.63
C PHE A 128 9.75 6.45 -4.31
N PHE A 129 9.28 7.58 -3.81
CA PHE A 129 9.51 8.87 -4.46
C PHE A 129 9.70 10.02 -3.49
N GLY A 130 10.51 10.99 -3.91
CA GLY A 130 10.87 12.14 -3.10
C GLY A 130 11.90 11.81 -2.03
N SER A 131 11.97 12.65 -0.99
CA SER A 131 12.96 12.50 0.10
C SER A 131 12.49 11.51 1.16
N LEU A 132 13.01 10.27 1.18
CA LEU A 132 12.57 9.24 2.13
C LEU A 132 13.67 8.24 2.47
N GLU A 133 13.57 7.66 3.66
CA GLU A 133 14.35 6.50 4.09
C GLU A 133 13.40 5.33 4.33
N VAL A 134 13.75 4.15 3.81
CA VAL A 134 12.99 2.90 3.97
C VAL A 134 13.90 1.85 4.57
N ASP A 135 13.48 1.32 5.72
CA ASP A 135 14.07 0.14 6.33
C ASP A 135 13.29 -1.10 5.86
N ASN A 136 13.98 -1.97 5.13
CA ASN A 136 13.42 -3.25 4.73
C ASN A 136 13.43 -4.19 5.94
N VAL A 137 12.25 -4.45 6.51
CA VAL A 137 12.15 -5.29 7.70
C VAL A 137 12.06 -6.75 7.26
N VAL A 138 13.21 -7.28 6.85
CA VAL A 138 13.39 -8.70 6.54
C VAL A 138 13.62 -9.44 7.85
N GLU A 139 12.57 -10.03 8.43
CA GLU A 139 12.80 -11.14 9.34
C GLU A 139 13.37 -12.28 8.49
N THR A 140 14.63 -12.67 8.71
CA THR A 140 15.18 -13.86 8.05
C THR A 140 14.32 -15.03 8.52
N PRO A 141 13.43 -15.57 7.66
CA PRO A 141 12.44 -16.48 8.17
C PRO A 141 13.16 -17.77 8.55
N THR A 142 13.24 -18.04 9.85
CA THR A 142 13.83 -19.25 10.37
C THR A 142 12.81 -20.36 10.20
N PHE A 143 13.22 -21.39 9.46
CA PHE A 143 12.43 -22.59 9.30
C PHE A 143 13.23 -23.75 9.84
N ILE A 144 12.56 -24.60 10.60
CA ILE A 144 13.12 -25.90 10.99
C ILE A 144 12.24 -27.00 10.43
N THR A 145 12.82 -28.16 10.19
CA THR A 145 12.05 -29.33 9.77
C THR A 145 11.61 -30.09 11.01
N ALA A 146 10.41 -30.64 11.01
CA ALA A 146 9.97 -31.59 12.03
C ALA A 146 9.35 -32.84 11.41
N VAL A 147 9.25 -33.90 12.21
CA VAL A 147 8.58 -35.14 11.85
C VAL A 147 7.51 -35.44 12.88
N ALA A 148 6.29 -35.72 12.42
CA ALA A 148 5.20 -36.17 13.28
C ALA A 148 5.54 -37.52 13.94
N ARG A 149 5.52 -37.59 15.28
CA ARG A 149 5.80 -38.85 16.01
C ARG A 149 4.61 -39.83 15.99
N ARG A 150 3.41 -39.29 15.84
CA ARG A 150 2.13 -39.99 15.79
C ARG A 150 1.16 -39.23 14.90
N ASP A 151 -0.07 -39.72 14.76
CA ASP A 151 -1.12 -38.96 14.08
C ASP A 151 -1.48 -37.72 14.91
N LEU A 152 -1.57 -36.57 14.25
CA LEU A 152 -1.71 -35.25 14.87
C LEU A 152 -2.90 -34.51 14.28
N ASN A 153 -3.56 -33.71 15.10
CA ASN A 153 -4.50 -32.71 14.61
C ASN A 153 -3.77 -31.39 14.36
N VAL A 154 -4.00 -30.82 13.18
CA VAL A 154 -3.63 -29.44 12.83
C VAL A 154 -4.83 -28.55 13.11
N ARG A 155 -4.61 -27.44 13.81
CA ARG A 155 -5.65 -26.50 14.21
C ARG A 155 -5.41 -25.10 13.64
N VAL A 156 -6.44 -24.27 13.62
CA VAL A 156 -6.36 -22.86 13.19
C VAL A 156 -5.58 -21.97 14.16
N GLY A 157 -5.42 -22.39 15.42
CA GLY A 157 -4.76 -21.64 16.48
C GLY A 157 -4.03 -22.53 17.49
N PRO A 158 -3.15 -21.95 18.33
CA PRO A 158 -2.37 -22.67 19.36
C PRO A 158 -3.22 -22.96 20.61
N SER A 159 -4.38 -23.60 20.43
CA SER A 159 -5.29 -23.97 21.52
C SER A 159 -5.99 -25.30 21.22
N LEU A 160 -6.35 -26.04 22.28
CA LEU A 160 -7.16 -27.26 22.17
C LEU A 160 -8.59 -26.97 21.71
N ASP A 161 -9.08 -25.76 21.97
CA ASP A 161 -10.43 -25.32 21.59
C ASP A 161 -10.48 -24.75 20.17
N ALA A 162 -9.31 -24.50 19.55
CA ALA A 162 -9.23 -24.00 18.18
C ALA A 162 -9.73 -25.05 17.17
N ALA A 163 -10.47 -24.60 16.15
CA ALA A 163 -11.02 -25.48 15.12
C ALA A 163 -9.97 -26.38 14.44
N LEU A 164 -10.40 -27.60 14.10
CA LEU A 164 -9.58 -28.61 13.41
C LEU A 164 -9.52 -28.28 11.92
N LEU A 165 -8.31 -28.11 11.38
CA LEU A 165 -8.07 -27.97 9.94
C LEU A 165 -7.98 -29.33 9.24
N ARG A 166 -7.09 -30.19 9.74
CA ARG A 166 -6.81 -31.52 9.16
C ARG A 166 -5.97 -32.40 10.09
N GLY A 167 -5.79 -33.66 9.70
CA GLY A 167 -4.79 -34.54 10.29
C GLY A 167 -3.42 -34.49 9.61
N LEU A 168 -2.37 -34.77 10.39
CA LEU A 168 -1.06 -35.25 9.92
C LEU A 168 -0.90 -36.71 10.35
N VAL A 169 -0.23 -37.50 9.52
CA VAL A 169 0.06 -38.90 9.84
C VAL A 169 1.45 -39.06 10.46
N ALA A 170 1.62 -40.08 11.28
CA ALA A 170 2.92 -40.44 11.85
C ALA A 170 4.01 -40.56 10.75
N GLY A 171 5.20 -40.04 11.02
CA GLY A 171 6.33 -40.03 10.09
C GLY A 171 6.28 -38.92 9.02
N GLN A 172 5.19 -38.16 8.93
CA GLN A 172 5.09 -37.04 8.00
C GLN A 172 6.09 -35.93 8.33
N ARG A 173 6.87 -35.50 7.33
CA ARG A 173 7.76 -34.35 7.45
C ARG A 173 6.98 -33.06 7.25
N ILE A 174 7.26 -32.06 8.08
CA ILE A 174 6.62 -30.75 8.05
C ILE A 174 7.65 -29.65 8.19
N THR A 175 7.36 -28.50 7.61
CA THR A 175 8.13 -27.27 7.80
C THR A 175 7.50 -26.48 8.93
N VAL A 176 8.25 -26.25 9.99
CA VAL A 176 7.86 -25.44 11.14
C VAL A 176 8.31 -24.02 10.89
N THR A 177 7.38 -23.09 11.00
CA THR A 177 7.58 -21.70 10.61
C THR A 177 7.54 -20.74 11.77
N GLY A 178 7.05 -21.14 12.95
CA GLY A 178 6.95 -20.30 14.15
C GLY A 178 6.56 -21.10 15.39
N ARG A 179 6.56 -20.45 16.56
CA ARG A 179 6.12 -21.02 17.85
C ARG A 179 5.19 -20.05 18.58
N ASN A 180 4.37 -20.53 19.51
CA ASN A 180 3.66 -19.62 20.42
C ASN A 180 4.60 -19.19 21.58
N ALA A 181 4.17 -18.23 22.40
CA ALA A 181 5.04 -17.60 23.39
C ALA A 181 5.62 -18.55 24.45
N ASP A 182 4.93 -19.67 24.73
CA ASP A 182 5.31 -20.67 25.73
C ASP A 182 5.84 -21.98 25.14
N ASP A 183 6.05 -22.04 23.81
CA ASP A 183 6.55 -23.20 23.05
C ASP A 183 5.69 -24.46 23.07
N SER A 184 4.48 -24.41 23.64
CA SER A 184 3.58 -25.56 23.68
C SER A 184 3.00 -25.92 22.30
N TRP A 185 2.93 -24.94 21.39
CA TRP A 185 2.46 -25.08 20.03
C TRP A 185 3.45 -24.53 19.02
N VAL A 186 3.52 -25.19 17.87
CA VAL A 186 4.29 -24.70 16.72
C VAL A 186 3.40 -24.50 15.51
N ARG A 187 3.72 -23.46 14.74
CA ARG A 187 3.06 -23.20 13.47
C ARG A 187 3.79 -23.94 12.36
N ILE A 188 3.03 -24.54 11.47
CA ILE A 188 3.52 -25.33 10.35
C ILE A 188 2.98 -24.78 9.04
N ARG A 189 3.78 -24.92 7.98
CA ARG A 189 3.32 -24.64 6.62
C ARG A 189 2.50 -25.81 6.11
N LEU A 190 1.28 -25.53 5.63
CA LEU A 190 0.43 -26.51 4.99
C LEU A 190 0.71 -26.55 3.48
N PRO A 191 0.87 -27.75 2.89
CA PRO A 191 1.04 -27.90 1.44
C PRO A 191 -0.32 -27.77 0.74
N THR A 192 -0.92 -26.58 0.78
CA THR A 192 -2.16 -26.25 0.04
C THR A 192 -1.82 -25.39 -1.17
N ARG A 193 -2.62 -25.49 -2.24
CA ARG A 193 -2.47 -24.64 -3.44
C ARG A 193 -2.59 -23.15 -3.13
N ARG A 194 -3.27 -22.79 -2.03
CA ARG A 194 -3.49 -21.43 -1.55
C ARG A 194 -2.59 -21.04 -0.37
N GLY A 195 -1.46 -21.72 -0.11
CA GLY A 195 -0.52 -21.33 0.96
C GLY A 195 -1.19 -21.17 2.34
N GLY A 196 -1.30 -22.25 3.11
CA GLY A 196 -1.90 -22.20 4.45
C GLY A 196 -0.88 -22.36 5.58
N ALA A 197 -1.26 -21.94 6.77
CA ALA A 197 -0.57 -22.29 8.00
C ALA A 197 -1.53 -23.00 8.97
N GLY A 198 -0.97 -23.75 9.90
CA GLY A 198 -1.74 -24.38 10.97
C GLY A 198 -0.88 -24.65 12.19
N TRP A 199 -1.53 -24.97 13.30
CA TRP A 199 -0.90 -25.14 14.60
C TRP A 199 -0.97 -26.60 15.04
N VAL A 200 0.14 -27.09 15.58
CA VAL A 200 0.26 -28.44 16.12
C VAL A 200 0.99 -28.41 17.46
N PHE A 201 0.62 -29.32 18.37
CA PHE A 201 1.32 -29.46 19.64
C PHE A 201 2.78 -29.85 19.42
N ALA A 202 3.69 -29.07 20.00
CA ALA A 202 5.12 -29.22 19.83
C ALA A 202 5.63 -30.59 20.30
N ASP A 203 5.12 -31.07 21.44
CA ASP A 203 5.52 -32.34 22.06
C ASP A 203 5.32 -33.58 21.17
N ASN A 204 4.44 -33.48 20.18
CA ASN A 204 4.16 -34.57 19.26
C ASN A 204 5.10 -34.60 18.04
N LEU A 205 6.10 -33.72 18.00
CA LEU A 205 7.03 -33.58 16.91
C LEU A 205 8.46 -34.00 17.30
N ALA A 206 9.21 -34.45 16.30
CA ALA A 206 10.65 -34.60 16.37
C ALA A 206 11.30 -33.51 15.51
N PHE A 207 11.84 -32.48 16.14
CA PHE A 207 12.45 -31.32 15.47
C PHE A 207 13.86 -31.63 14.96
N ARG A 208 14.21 -31.01 13.84
CA ARG A 208 15.55 -30.95 13.24
C ARG A 208 15.92 -29.48 13.10
N GLY A 209 16.36 -28.91 14.21
CA GLY A 209 16.66 -27.50 14.40
C GLY A 209 16.32 -27.06 15.82
N ASP A 210 16.71 -25.84 16.17
CA ASP A 210 16.42 -25.25 17.47
C ASP A 210 15.12 -24.43 17.39
N LEU A 211 14.13 -24.79 18.20
CA LEU A 211 12.85 -24.07 18.32
C LEU A 211 13.05 -22.62 18.75
N ALA A 212 14.06 -22.32 19.57
CA ALA A 212 14.29 -20.97 20.07
C ALA A 212 14.65 -19.99 18.94
N THR A 213 15.13 -20.51 17.80
CA THR A 213 15.43 -19.71 16.60
C THR A 213 14.17 -19.32 15.82
N LEU A 214 13.05 -20.00 16.02
CA LEU A 214 11.77 -19.63 15.43
C LEU A 214 11.20 -18.40 16.13
N HIS A 215 10.56 -17.55 15.35
CA HIS A 215 9.87 -16.37 15.87
C HIS A 215 8.58 -16.78 16.62
N VAL A 216 8.19 -15.93 17.56
CA VAL A 216 6.98 -16.11 18.37
C VAL A 216 5.78 -15.51 17.64
N VAL A 217 4.77 -16.32 17.36
CA VAL A 217 3.49 -15.93 16.75
C VAL A 217 2.47 -15.76 17.88
N THR A 218 2.05 -14.51 18.10
CA THR A 218 1.17 -14.13 19.22
C THR A 218 -0.32 -14.07 18.85
N SER A 219 -0.69 -14.16 17.57
CA SER A 219 -2.08 -14.33 17.15
C SER A 219 -2.22 -14.98 15.77
N ASN A 220 -3.38 -15.56 15.52
CA ASN A 220 -3.67 -16.34 14.31
C ASN A 220 -4.01 -15.44 13.10
N MET A 221 -3.97 -14.10 13.27
CA MET A 221 -4.20 -13.11 12.22
C MET A 221 -2.96 -12.22 11.95
N PHE A 222 -2.10 -12.01 12.94
CA PHE A 222 -0.92 -11.14 12.86
C PHE A 222 0.40 -11.93 12.80
N ASP A 223 0.54 -12.75 11.77
CA ASP A 223 1.76 -13.49 11.52
C ASP A 223 2.71 -12.71 10.60
N THR A 224 3.84 -12.26 11.13
CA THR A 224 4.91 -11.61 10.35
C THR A 224 5.79 -12.60 9.56
N SER A 225 5.74 -13.89 9.89
CA SER A 225 6.54 -14.90 9.19
C SER A 225 5.82 -15.41 7.94
N GLY A 226 6.15 -14.79 6.83
CA GLY A 226 5.48 -15.04 5.56
C GLY A 226 5.60 -13.86 4.63
N PHE A 227 5.85 -12.67 5.20
CA PHE A 227 6.27 -11.53 4.43
C PHE A 227 7.58 -11.83 3.70
N VAL A 228 7.55 -11.63 2.38
CA VAL A 228 8.79 -11.55 1.60
C VAL A 228 9.48 -10.20 1.86
N PRO A 229 10.78 -10.06 1.55
CA PRO A 229 11.45 -8.77 1.63
C PRO A 229 10.66 -7.65 0.94
N LEU A 230 10.60 -6.48 1.57
CA LEU A 230 9.79 -5.31 1.23
C LEU A 230 8.26 -5.50 1.24
N GLN A 231 7.75 -6.64 1.69
CA GLN A 231 6.32 -6.77 2.03
C GLN A 231 6.03 -6.32 3.47
N ARG A 232 7.09 -6.27 4.29
CA ARG A 232 7.16 -5.54 5.56
C ARG A 232 8.30 -4.53 5.49
N PHE A 233 8.01 -3.27 5.74
CA PHE A 233 9.04 -2.22 5.78
C PHE A 233 8.58 -1.05 6.64
N ASN A 234 9.55 -0.32 7.17
CA ASN A 234 9.28 0.98 7.77
C ASN A 234 9.78 2.07 6.82
N PHE A 235 9.09 3.20 6.75
CA PHE A 235 9.54 4.34 5.97
C PHE A 235 9.30 5.64 6.72
N HIS A 236 10.14 6.63 6.44
CA HIS A 236 9.92 7.97 6.93
C HIS A 236 10.36 9.09 5.98
N ASN A 237 9.61 10.20 6.09
CA ASN A 237 9.91 11.53 5.58
C ASN A 237 11.31 11.99 5.98
N THR A 238 12.32 12.06 5.12
CA THR A 238 13.58 12.74 5.48
C THR A 238 13.48 14.24 5.22
N ALA A 239 14.34 15.05 5.84
CA ALA A 239 14.29 16.51 5.77
C ALA A 239 14.19 17.00 4.31
N GLY A 240 13.02 17.53 3.97
CA GLY A 240 12.75 18.17 2.69
C GLY A 240 13.56 19.45 2.55
N ASN A 241 13.62 19.96 1.33
CA ASN A 241 14.18 21.28 1.07
C ASN A 241 13.05 22.26 0.70
N ARG A 242 13.38 23.54 0.49
CA ARG A 242 12.35 24.54 0.12
C ARG A 242 11.66 24.27 -1.21
N CYS A 243 12.25 23.42 -2.05
CA CYS A 243 11.74 23.01 -3.36
C CYS A 243 10.92 21.72 -3.30
N GLU A 244 11.01 21.00 -2.18
CA GLU A 244 10.30 19.77 -1.91
C GLU A 244 10.08 19.68 -0.39
N PRO A 245 8.97 20.23 0.14
CA PRO A 245 8.60 20.04 1.53
C PRO A 245 8.59 18.54 1.88
N VAL A 246 8.89 18.20 3.15
CA VAL A 246 8.95 16.80 3.64
C VAL A 246 7.71 16.00 3.23
N THR A 247 6.55 16.65 3.10
CA THR A 247 5.27 16.06 2.69
C THR A 247 5.19 15.59 1.24
N ASN A 248 6.17 15.93 0.40
CA ASN A 248 6.17 15.58 -1.03
C ASN A 248 6.75 14.20 -1.33
N GLY A 249 7.39 13.55 -0.36
CA GLY A 249 7.83 12.16 -0.48
C GLY A 249 6.78 11.14 -0.03
N GLY A 250 6.94 9.89 -0.46
CA GLY A 250 6.09 8.80 0.00
C GLY A 250 6.29 7.49 -0.76
N VAL A 251 5.37 6.57 -0.51
CA VAL A 251 5.35 5.24 -1.13
C VAL A 251 4.01 5.02 -1.83
N ILE A 252 4.05 4.64 -3.10
CA ILE A 252 2.88 4.15 -3.82
C ILE A 252 2.93 2.63 -3.82
N ILE A 253 1.81 1.97 -3.55
CA ILE A 253 1.68 0.51 -3.67
C ILE A 253 0.53 0.24 -4.63
N GLN A 254 0.82 -0.44 -5.73
CA GLN A 254 -0.17 -0.84 -6.72
C GLN A 254 -0.18 -2.37 -6.85
N THR A 255 -1.25 -2.98 -6.36
CA THR A 255 -1.46 -4.42 -6.53
C THR A 255 -1.98 -4.69 -7.94
N PRO A 256 -1.70 -5.89 -8.51
CA PRO A 256 -2.34 -6.32 -9.75
C PRO A 256 -3.86 -6.47 -9.56
N ARG A 257 -4.60 -6.54 -10.68
CA ARG A 257 -6.04 -6.87 -10.65
C ARG A 257 -6.20 -8.36 -10.39
N VAL A 258 -6.55 -8.70 -9.16
CA VAL A 258 -6.47 -10.06 -8.63
C VAL A 258 -7.71 -10.38 -7.81
N THR A 259 -8.00 -11.67 -7.64
CA THR A 259 -9.18 -12.16 -6.91
C THR A 259 -8.95 -12.34 -5.41
N GLY A 260 -7.87 -11.78 -4.85
CA GLY A 260 -7.51 -11.93 -3.44
C GLY A 260 -6.86 -10.69 -2.83
N TRP A 261 -6.91 -10.61 -1.51
CA TRP A 261 -6.27 -9.55 -0.74
C TRP A 261 -4.77 -9.77 -0.65
N THR A 262 -4.01 -8.70 -0.78
CA THR A 262 -2.57 -8.69 -0.52
C THR A 262 -2.34 -8.05 0.84
N ARG A 263 -1.53 -8.67 1.70
CA ARG A 263 -1.28 -8.15 3.05
C ARG A 263 0.08 -7.49 3.11
N TRP A 264 0.17 -6.38 3.83
CA TRP A 264 1.38 -5.59 4.03
C TRP A 264 1.44 -5.17 5.49
N LEU A 265 2.67 -5.04 6.01
CA LEU A 265 2.90 -4.50 7.35
C LEU A 265 3.87 -3.33 7.22
N ILE A 266 3.35 -2.10 7.35
CA ILE A 266 4.09 -0.88 7.03
C ILE A 266 4.03 0.06 8.22
N ASN A 267 5.18 0.45 8.76
CA ASN A 267 5.26 1.20 10.03
C ASN A 267 4.42 0.51 11.13
N ASP A 268 4.50 -0.83 11.20
CA ASP A 268 3.71 -1.71 12.07
C ASP A 268 2.17 -1.56 11.96
N VAL A 269 1.67 -1.00 10.84
CA VAL A 269 0.25 -0.95 10.48
C VAL A 269 -0.08 -2.05 9.47
N TRP A 270 -1.11 -2.84 9.75
CA TRP A 270 -1.60 -3.84 8.82
C TRP A 270 -2.42 -3.19 7.72
N LEU A 271 -2.03 -3.48 6.48
CA LEU A 271 -2.68 -2.96 5.29
C LEU A 271 -3.02 -4.13 4.37
N GLU A 272 -4.32 -4.40 4.21
CA GLU A 272 -4.81 -5.34 3.22
C GLU A 272 -5.29 -4.59 1.98
N LEU A 273 -4.80 -4.97 0.81
CA LEU A 273 -5.08 -4.29 -0.45
C LEU A 273 -5.73 -5.26 -1.43
N PHE A 274 -6.87 -4.85 -1.98
CA PHE A 274 -7.59 -5.60 -3.00
C PHE A 274 -7.64 -4.80 -4.30
N SER A 275 -6.92 -5.28 -5.33
CA SER A 275 -6.80 -4.62 -6.64
C SER A 275 -6.55 -3.10 -6.49
N ALA A 276 -5.75 -2.71 -5.50
CA ALA A 276 -5.69 -1.35 -5.00
C ALA A 276 -4.46 -0.59 -5.52
N THR A 277 -4.60 0.72 -5.66
CA THR A 277 -3.49 1.66 -5.74
C THR A 277 -3.59 2.59 -4.55
N VAL A 278 -2.61 2.56 -3.68
CA VAL A 278 -2.58 3.39 -2.47
C VAL A 278 -1.34 4.27 -2.43
N VAL A 279 -1.48 5.46 -1.89
CA VAL A 279 -0.38 6.39 -1.61
C VAL A 279 -0.25 6.54 -0.10
N LEU A 280 0.93 6.22 0.40
CA LEU A 280 1.32 6.35 1.80
C LEU A 280 2.22 7.58 1.91
N ARG A 281 1.87 8.50 2.80
CA ARG A 281 2.65 9.71 3.07
C ARG A 281 2.79 9.92 4.56
N GLN A 282 3.95 10.41 4.95
CA GLN A 282 4.21 10.80 6.32
C GLN A 282 4.16 12.32 6.47
N SER A 283 3.55 12.80 7.57
CA SER A 283 3.61 14.19 8.01
C SER A 283 4.15 14.28 9.43
N ASP A 284 5.10 15.20 9.65
CA ASP A 284 5.58 15.68 10.96
C ASP A 284 5.86 14.60 12.03
N ASP A 285 6.61 13.57 11.66
CA ASP A 285 7.06 12.44 12.48
C ASP A 285 6.02 11.68 13.34
N ALA A 286 4.73 12.00 13.26
CA ALA A 286 3.69 11.41 14.13
C ALA A 286 2.44 10.96 13.39
N MET A 287 2.36 11.18 12.07
CA MET A 287 1.19 10.85 11.27
C MET A 287 1.59 10.17 9.95
N MET A 288 0.93 9.05 9.64
CA MET A 288 0.93 8.45 8.31
C MET A 288 -0.46 8.57 7.70
N THR A 289 -0.57 9.20 6.54
CA THR A 289 -1.79 9.26 5.74
C THR A 289 -1.77 8.14 4.71
N ILE A 290 -2.84 7.36 4.66
CA ILE A 290 -3.07 6.28 3.70
C ILE A 290 -4.22 6.73 2.79
N SER A 291 -3.94 6.97 1.52
CA SER A 291 -4.94 7.40 0.52
C SER A 291 -5.15 6.33 -0.54
N VAL A 292 -6.40 5.97 -0.82
CA VAL A 292 -6.75 4.95 -1.82
C VAL A 292 -7.15 5.64 -3.11
N LEU A 293 -6.35 5.45 -4.16
CA LEU A 293 -6.59 6.03 -5.48
C LEU A 293 -7.36 5.09 -6.41
N ASP A 294 -7.30 3.79 -6.16
CA ASP A 294 -8.04 2.80 -6.91
C ASP A 294 -8.19 1.54 -6.04
N GLY A 295 -9.22 0.74 -6.30
CA GLY A 295 -9.55 -0.47 -5.54
C GLY A 295 -9.99 -0.20 -4.10
N LEU A 296 -9.62 -1.13 -3.21
CA LEU A 296 -10.04 -1.14 -1.81
C LEU A 296 -8.86 -1.44 -0.89
N ALA A 297 -8.77 -0.71 0.22
CA ALA A 297 -7.84 -1.00 1.29
C ALA A 297 -8.59 -1.30 2.60
N ARG A 298 -7.99 -2.16 3.44
CA ARG A 298 -8.34 -2.34 4.84
C ARG A 298 -7.13 -1.95 5.68
N VAL A 299 -7.33 -1.08 6.65
CA VAL A 299 -6.30 -0.71 7.62
C VAL A 299 -6.68 -1.27 8.97
N GLU A 300 -5.76 -2.01 9.58
CA GLU A 300 -5.96 -2.69 10.84
C GLU A 300 -4.86 -2.34 11.85
N LEU A 301 -5.31 -1.92 13.03
CA LEU A 301 -4.54 -1.80 14.26
C LEU A 301 -5.12 -2.81 15.28
N PRO A 302 -4.45 -3.12 16.40
CA PRO A 302 -4.86 -4.19 17.32
C PRO A 302 -6.33 -4.16 17.79
N ASN A 303 -6.97 -2.98 17.83
CA ASN A 303 -8.35 -2.81 18.30
C ASN A 303 -9.28 -2.13 17.28
N VAL A 304 -8.81 -1.86 16.05
CA VAL A 304 -9.62 -1.18 15.03
C VAL A 304 -9.28 -1.70 13.65
N SER A 305 -10.31 -2.06 12.89
CA SER A 305 -10.20 -2.44 11.48
C SER A 305 -11.17 -1.58 10.68
N GLN A 306 -10.67 -0.91 9.63
CA GLN A 306 -11.45 0.02 8.84
C GLN A 306 -11.19 -0.18 7.34
N LEU A 307 -12.27 -0.28 6.57
CA LEU A 307 -12.22 -0.26 5.12
C LEU A 307 -12.14 1.17 4.58
N ILE A 308 -11.37 1.33 3.51
CA ILE A 308 -11.07 2.61 2.88
C ILE A 308 -11.37 2.47 1.38
N PRO A 309 -12.49 3.02 0.89
CA PRO A 309 -12.79 3.04 -0.53
C PRO A 309 -11.77 3.88 -1.31
N MET A 310 -11.68 3.61 -2.61
CA MET A 310 -11.17 4.59 -3.58
C MET A 310 -11.77 5.97 -3.35
N GLY A 311 -10.94 7.01 -3.44
CA GLY A 311 -11.37 8.40 -3.20
C GLY A 311 -11.29 8.81 -1.73
N ALA A 312 -11.00 7.90 -0.82
CA ALA A 312 -10.89 8.18 0.61
C ALA A 312 -9.46 8.02 1.14
N SER A 313 -9.22 8.62 2.29
CA SER A 313 -7.99 8.52 3.05
C SER A 313 -8.26 8.39 4.55
N VAL A 314 -7.30 7.85 5.27
CA VAL A 314 -7.26 7.81 6.73
C VAL A 314 -5.90 8.29 7.22
N ASN A 315 -5.87 8.77 8.45
CA ASN A 315 -4.64 9.09 9.16
C ASN A 315 -4.43 8.07 10.29
N VAL A 316 -3.24 7.47 10.30
CA VAL A 316 -2.73 6.72 11.44
C VAL A 316 -1.88 7.67 12.27
N LEU A 317 -2.21 7.77 13.56
CA LEU A 317 -1.46 8.55 14.54
C LEU A 317 -0.52 7.64 15.32
N PHE A 318 0.68 8.12 15.61
CA PHE A 318 1.73 7.40 16.33
C PHE A 318 2.10 8.10 17.65
N ASP A 319 2.68 7.36 18.59
CA ASP A 319 3.11 7.84 19.92
C ASP A 319 4.43 8.64 19.93
N GLY A 320 4.84 9.17 18.79
CA GLY A 320 6.15 9.76 18.54
C GLY A 320 6.61 9.39 17.15
N ALA A 321 7.94 9.33 16.93
CA ALA A 321 8.62 9.02 15.66
C ALA A 321 8.33 7.60 15.12
N PHE A 322 7.07 7.28 14.87
CA PHE A 322 6.53 6.00 14.38
C PHE A 322 6.89 4.78 15.24
N ALA A 323 6.95 4.93 16.56
CA ALA A 323 7.25 3.80 17.44
C ALA A 323 6.06 2.84 17.56
N THR A 324 4.87 3.34 17.86
CA THR A 324 3.65 2.51 17.98
C THR A 324 2.44 3.20 17.37
N PRO A 325 1.65 2.52 16.50
CA PRO A 325 0.34 3.03 16.08
C PRO A 325 -0.60 3.18 17.28
N LEU A 326 -1.18 4.37 17.44
CA LEU A 326 -2.08 4.70 18.55
C LEU A 326 -3.55 4.72 18.15
N ALA A 327 -3.85 5.36 17.02
CA ALA A 327 -5.22 5.63 16.62
C ALA A 327 -5.35 5.71 15.10
N LEU A 328 -6.55 5.37 14.63
CA LEU A 328 -6.96 5.47 13.23
C LEU A 328 -8.08 6.50 13.11
N SER A 329 -7.94 7.45 12.19
CA SER A 329 -9.02 8.41 11.91
C SER A 329 -10.15 7.75 11.11
N PRO A 330 -11.38 8.27 11.22
CA PRO A 330 -12.43 7.96 10.25
C PRO A 330 -11.97 8.27 8.82
N ALA A 331 -12.51 7.53 7.85
CA ALA A 331 -12.21 7.74 6.44
C ALA A 331 -12.77 9.09 5.97
N GLN A 332 -11.97 9.84 5.24
CA GLN A 332 -12.32 11.15 4.71
C GLN A 332 -12.08 11.21 3.20
N MET A 333 -12.93 11.94 2.50
CA MET A 333 -12.77 12.18 1.07
C MET A 333 -11.48 12.95 0.80
N VAL A 334 -10.78 12.51 -0.23
CA VAL A 334 -9.51 13.08 -0.65
C VAL A 334 -9.73 14.27 -1.58
N ASP A 335 -8.96 15.35 -1.39
CA ASP A 335 -8.79 16.39 -2.41
C ASP A 335 -7.84 15.89 -3.52
N PRO A 336 -8.31 15.70 -4.76
CA PRO A 336 -7.46 15.14 -5.82
C PRO A 336 -6.27 16.03 -6.21
N ASN A 337 -6.31 17.33 -5.90
CA ASN A 337 -5.19 18.24 -6.18
C ASN A 337 -3.92 17.86 -5.40
N GLN A 338 -4.06 17.12 -4.29
CA GLN A 338 -2.92 16.69 -3.48
C GLN A 338 -2.02 15.65 -4.19
N PHE A 339 -2.45 15.11 -5.33
CA PHE A 339 -1.71 14.12 -6.11
C PHE A 339 -1.07 14.64 -7.38
N ALA A 340 -1.13 15.95 -7.65
CA ALA A 340 -0.57 16.54 -8.86
C ALA A 340 0.93 16.23 -9.07
N ASN A 341 1.68 16.07 -7.99
CA ASN A 341 3.12 15.78 -8.01
C ASN A 341 3.46 14.31 -7.67
N VAL A 342 2.48 13.41 -7.72
CA VAL A 342 2.70 11.98 -7.47
C VAL A 342 3.05 11.27 -8.78
N PRO A 343 4.07 10.38 -8.81
CA PRO A 343 4.49 9.66 -10.02
C PRO A 343 3.54 8.54 -10.46
N LEU A 344 2.27 8.87 -10.71
CA LEU A 344 1.26 7.89 -11.11
C LEU A 344 1.51 7.31 -12.51
N ALA A 345 2.23 8.02 -13.39
CA ALA A 345 2.58 7.56 -14.74
C ALA A 345 3.58 6.38 -14.74
N ILE A 346 4.30 6.14 -13.64
CA ILE A 346 5.26 5.03 -13.51
C ILE A 346 4.54 3.68 -13.34
N LEU A 347 3.30 3.72 -12.87
CA LEU A 347 2.53 2.56 -12.47
C LEU A 347 2.21 1.65 -13.67
N ASP A 348 2.05 0.36 -13.38
CA ASP A 348 1.81 -0.66 -14.41
C ASP A 348 0.39 -0.65 -14.96
N ARG A 349 -0.55 -0.07 -14.21
CA ARG A 349 -1.92 0.15 -14.63
C ARG A 349 -2.35 1.58 -14.31
N ASP A 350 -3.20 2.12 -15.17
CA ASP A 350 -3.85 3.40 -14.95
C ASP A 350 -4.66 3.39 -13.64
N VAL A 351 -4.68 4.55 -12.99
CA VAL A 351 -5.39 4.79 -11.73
C VAL A 351 -6.76 5.38 -12.04
N ALA A 352 -7.81 4.82 -11.44
CA ALA A 352 -9.20 5.17 -11.76
C ALA A 352 -9.71 6.46 -11.11
N MET A 353 -9.07 6.98 -10.05
CA MET A 353 -9.54 8.16 -9.30
C MET A 353 -9.88 9.34 -10.22
N VAL A 354 -11.13 9.78 -10.14
CA VAL A 354 -11.61 10.99 -10.82
C VAL A 354 -11.10 12.20 -10.02
N ILE A 355 -10.16 12.94 -10.62
CA ILE A 355 -9.78 14.28 -10.15
C ILE A 355 -11.01 15.17 -10.28
N ALA A 356 -11.43 15.76 -9.16
CA ALA A 356 -12.73 16.42 -9.00
C ALA A 356 -13.02 17.39 -10.15
N GLY A 357 -14.03 17.04 -10.94
CA GLY A 357 -14.47 17.79 -12.10
C GLY A 357 -15.66 17.12 -12.79
N ASN A 358 -16.84 17.30 -12.20
CA ASN A 358 -18.19 16.92 -12.64
C ASN A 358 -18.80 15.66 -12.00
N GLU A 359 -20.01 15.87 -11.47
CA GLU A 359 -20.96 14.95 -10.83
C GLU A 359 -21.57 13.92 -11.79
N ALA A 360 -20.75 13.26 -12.61
CA ALA A 360 -21.17 12.06 -13.34
C ALA A 360 -20.53 10.84 -12.64
N ILE A 361 -21.35 9.85 -12.26
CA ILE A 361 -20.82 8.53 -11.90
C ILE A 361 -19.98 8.06 -13.08
N ASP A 362 -18.68 7.84 -12.87
CA ASP A 362 -17.81 7.33 -13.92
C ASP A 362 -18.39 5.98 -14.39
N ARG A 363 -18.59 5.80 -15.69
CA ARG A 363 -19.09 4.53 -16.23
C ARG A 363 -18.19 3.34 -15.89
N ARG A 364 -16.92 3.59 -15.54
CA ARG A 364 -15.99 2.58 -15.01
C ARG A 364 -16.37 2.08 -13.61
N GLN A 365 -17.14 2.85 -12.85
CA GLN A 365 -17.62 2.55 -11.51
C GLN A 365 -19.05 1.97 -11.50
N VAL A 366 -19.57 1.62 -12.67
CA VAL A 366 -20.79 0.84 -12.85
C VAL A 366 -20.38 -0.55 -13.37
N PRO A 367 -20.73 -1.64 -12.69
CA PRO A 367 -20.30 -2.96 -13.12
C PRO A 367 -21.05 -3.36 -14.40
N GLN A 368 -20.37 -4.12 -15.26
CA GLN A 368 -21.02 -4.71 -16.43
C GLN A 368 -22.07 -5.74 -15.97
N PRO A 369 -23.29 -5.69 -16.53
CA PRO A 369 -24.23 -6.79 -16.36
C PRO A 369 -23.64 -8.09 -16.89
N GLY A 370 -23.88 -9.19 -16.19
CA GLY A 370 -23.44 -10.52 -16.64
C GLY A 370 -23.21 -11.49 -15.51
N GLU A 371 -22.50 -12.58 -15.84
CA GLU A 371 -22.08 -13.59 -14.88
C GLU A 371 -20.76 -13.17 -14.23
N TRP A 372 -20.74 -13.18 -12.91
CA TRP A 372 -19.61 -12.79 -12.08
C TRP A 372 -19.20 -13.95 -11.19
N LEU A 373 -17.93 -14.32 -11.23
CA LEU A 373 -17.36 -15.26 -10.30
C LEU A 373 -17.01 -14.52 -9.01
N LEU A 374 -17.66 -14.92 -7.92
CA LEU A 374 -17.38 -14.44 -6.57
C LEU A 374 -16.39 -15.37 -5.87
N THR A 375 -15.50 -14.78 -5.10
CA THR A 375 -14.54 -15.49 -4.26
C THR A 375 -14.52 -14.80 -2.91
N PHE A 376 -14.74 -15.57 -1.84
CA PHE A 376 -14.64 -15.05 -0.48
C PHE A 376 -13.21 -15.18 0.06
N GLY A 377 -12.83 -14.19 0.85
CA GLY A 377 -11.77 -14.33 1.83
C GLY A 377 -12.26 -15.11 3.05
N ASN A 378 -11.40 -15.21 4.06
CA ASN A 378 -11.76 -15.86 5.30
C ASN A 378 -12.92 -15.10 5.98
N ASN A 379 -13.94 -15.83 6.42
CA ASN A 379 -14.96 -15.26 7.29
C ASN A 379 -14.45 -15.24 8.73
N VAL A 380 -14.49 -14.08 9.37
CA VAL A 380 -13.96 -13.84 10.71
C VAL A 380 -15.12 -13.43 11.62
N LEU A 381 -15.36 -14.22 12.66
CA LEU A 381 -16.21 -13.83 13.78
C LEU A 381 -15.36 -13.10 14.81
N SER A 382 -15.80 -11.92 15.23
CA SER A 382 -15.18 -11.09 16.26
C SER A 382 -16.21 -10.66 17.29
N CYS A 383 -15.88 -10.76 18.58
CA CYS A 383 -16.77 -10.39 19.68
C CYS A 383 -16.12 -9.37 20.62
N ALA A 384 -16.93 -8.63 21.37
CA ALA A 384 -16.46 -7.56 22.26
C ALA A 384 -15.58 -8.04 23.43
N ASP A 385 -15.62 -9.33 23.75
CA ASP A 385 -14.77 -9.99 24.76
C ASP A 385 -13.38 -10.39 24.22
N GLY A 386 -13.09 -10.08 22.96
CA GLY A 386 -11.84 -10.42 22.28
C GLY A 386 -11.82 -11.82 21.67
N PHE A 387 -12.95 -12.55 21.68
CA PHE A 387 -13.06 -13.81 20.97
C PHE A 387 -12.97 -13.60 19.46
N VAL A 388 -12.13 -14.39 18.79
CA VAL A 388 -12.01 -14.41 17.33
C VAL A 388 -12.00 -15.84 16.81
N ALA A 389 -12.83 -16.13 15.81
CA ALA A 389 -12.88 -17.43 15.13
C ALA A 389 -12.94 -17.28 13.61
N LEU A 390 -12.44 -18.29 12.90
CA LEU A 390 -12.75 -18.47 11.49
C LEU A 390 -14.05 -19.25 11.36
N GLU A 391 -14.98 -18.70 10.60
CA GLU A 391 -16.25 -19.36 10.26
C GLU A 391 -16.24 -19.79 8.80
N ASP A 392 -17.12 -20.71 8.45
CA ASP A 392 -17.43 -20.92 7.05
C ASP A 392 -18.12 -19.66 6.50
N THR A 393 -17.79 -19.28 5.28
CA THR A 393 -18.50 -18.19 4.61
C THR A 393 -19.95 -18.63 4.38
N PRO A 394 -20.94 -17.76 4.60
CA PRO A 394 -22.35 -18.11 4.39
C PRO A 394 -22.69 -18.35 2.90
N PHE A 395 -21.74 -18.11 2.01
CA PHE A 395 -21.85 -18.30 0.58
C PHE A 395 -20.68 -19.14 0.08
N ASP A 396 -20.96 -20.00 -0.90
CA ASP A 396 -19.94 -20.76 -1.63
C ASP A 396 -19.32 -19.89 -2.74
N ASP A 397 -18.04 -20.08 -3.02
CA ASP A 397 -17.37 -19.56 -4.22
C ASP A 397 -18.16 -20.00 -5.47
N SER A 398 -18.95 -19.10 -6.06
CA SER A 398 -19.93 -19.42 -7.11
C SER A 398 -20.02 -18.32 -8.17
N VAL A 399 -20.67 -18.65 -9.28
CA VAL A 399 -21.03 -17.69 -10.33
C VAL A 399 -22.40 -17.09 -10.02
N TYR A 400 -22.49 -15.77 -10.11
CA TYR A 400 -23.67 -15.01 -9.80
C TYR A 400 -24.04 -14.05 -10.92
N LEU A 401 -25.34 -13.76 -11.06
CA LEU A 401 -25.81 -12.82 -12.06
C LEU A 401 -25.90 -11.41 -11.47
N VAL A 402 -25.23 -10.46 -12.11
CA VAL A 402 -25.33 -9.03 -11.82
C VAL A 402 -26.14 -8.38 -12.92
N GLU A 403 -27.20 -7.69 -12.54
CA GLU A 403 -28.10 -6.93 -13.42
C GLU A 403 -28.09 -5.46 -12.98
N LEU A 404 -28.02 -4.54 -13.93
CA LEU A 404 -28.24 -3.12 -13.64
C LEU A 404 -29.75 -2.85 -13.61
N ALA A 405 -30.28 -2.55 -12.42
CA ALA A 405 -31.68 -2.16 -12.26
C ALA A 405 -31.88 -0.68 -12.62
N ALA A 406 -30.91 0.16 -12.25
CA ALA A 406 -30.78 1.56 -12.62
C ALA A 406 -29.29 1.97 -12.58
N GLN A 407 -28.95 3.23 -12.90
CA GLN A 407 -27.55 3.70 -12.83
C GLN A 407 -27.01 3.70 -11.38
N ASP A 408 -27.89 3.90 -10.41
CA ASP A 408 -27.64 3.97 -8.97
C ASP A 408 -28.11 2.71 -8.22
N HIS A 409 -28.68 1.73 -8.90
CA HIS A 409 -29.14 0.49 -8.29
C HIS A 409 -28.64 -0.75 -9.05
N ILE A 410 -27.98 -1.65 -8.31
CA ILE A 410 -27.53 -2.94 -8.82
C ILE A 410 -28.42 -4.03 -8.23
N SER A 411 -28.97 -4.89 -9.08
CA SER A 411 -29.62 -6.12 -8.66
C SER A 411 -28.61 -7.25 -8.77
N TRP A 412 -28.31 -7.89 -7.64
CA TRP A 412 -27.47 -9.07 -7.58
C TRP A 412 -28.30 -10.27 -7.16
N ARG A 413 -28.24 -11.35 -7.94
CA ARG A 413 -28.95 -12.60 -7.66
C ARG A 413 -27.99 -13.72 -7.27
N ILE A 414 -28.31 -14.36 -6.16
CA ILE A 414 -27.70 -15.59 -5.66
C ILE A 414 -28.73 -16.74 -5.68
N PRO A 415 -28.30 -18.02 -5.71
CA PRO A 415 -29.25 -19.14 -5.71
C PRO A 415 -30.21 -19.14 -4.50
N SER A 416 -29.80 -18.57 -3.38
CA SER A 416 -30.57 -18.48 -2.13
C SER A 416 -31.37 -17.17 -1.96
N GLY A 417 -31.31 -16.23 -2.90
CA GLY A 417 -31.94 -14.91 -2.75
C GLY A 417 -31.28 -13.83 -3.61
N GLY A 418 -31.60 -12.56 -3.42
CA GLY A 418 -30.90 -11.48 -4.12
C GLY A 418 -30.96 -10.20 -3.30
N ALA A 419 -30.07 -9.26 -3.60
CA ALA A 419 -30.06 -7.95 -2.98
C ALA A 419 -30.11 -6.86 -4.05
N ILE A 420 -30.84 -5.79 -3.75
CA ILE A 420 -30.74 -4.55 -4.51
C ILE A 420 -29.81 -3.64 -3.72
N LEU A 421 -28.63 -3.39 -4.28
CA LEU A 421 -27.68 -2.46 -3.70
C LEU A 421 -27.93 -1.06 -4.27
N SER A 422 -27.91 -0.07 -3.39
CA SER A 422 -28.06 1.34 -3.76
C SER A 422 -26.71 2.05 -3.71
N LEU A 423 -26.47 2.96 -4.64
CA LEU A 423 -25.27 3.78 -4.66
C LEU A 423 -25.23 4.66 -3.41
N HIS A 424 -24.18 4.48 -2.61
CA HIS A 424 -23.92 5.24 -1.39
C HIS A 424 -22.88 6.34 -1.60
N ALA A 425 -21.85 6.05 -2.40
CA ALA A 425 -20.82 6.99 -2.82
C ALA A 425 -20.29 6.58 -4.21
N GLN A 426 -19.38 7.34 -4.80
CA GLN A 426 -18.82 7.01 -6.12
C GLN A 426 -18.22 5.60 -6.16
N GLY A 427 -18.77 4.72 -7.00
CA GLY A 427 -18.40 3.31 -7.11
C GLY A 427 -18.73 2.45 -5.89
N MET A 428 -19.47 2.99 -4.93
CA MET A 428 -19.85 2.34 -3.68
C MET A 428 -21.33 2.03 -3.67
N TYR A 429 -21.67 0.75 -3.65
CA TYR A 429 -23.04 0.29 -3.54
C TYR A 429 -23.21 -0.49 -2.23
N GLN A 430 -24.33 -0.29 -1.56
CA GLN A 430 -24.60 -0.99 -0.31
C GLN A 430 -26.05 -1.50 -0.24
N ALA A 431 -26.23 -2.57 0.51
CA ALA A 431 -27.53 -3.06 0.95
C ALA A 431 -27.47 -3.41 2.43
N GLU A 432 -28.57 -3.16 3.13
CA GLU A 432 -28.79 -3.61 4.48
C GLU A 432 -30.02 -4.51 4.50
N VAL A 433 -29.89 -5.69 5.12
CA VAL A 433 -30.92 -6.70 5.20
C VAL A 433 -31.11 -7.09 6.65
N VAL A 434 -32.31 -6.85 7.17
CA VAL A 434 -32.72 -7.38 8.48
C VAL A 434 -33.11 -8.85 8.29
N ASN A 435 -32.39 -9.74 8.95
CA ASN A 435 -32.64 -11.18 8.86
C ASN A 435 -33.80 -11.61 9.77
N SER A 436 -34.27 -12.85 9.61
CA SER A 436 -35.38 -13.39 10.41
C SER A 436 -35.07 -13.55 11.90
N ASP A 437 -33.80 -13.54 12.28
CA ASP A 437 -33.32 -13.61 13.66
C ASP A 437 -32.93 -12.23 14.23
N ASP A 438 -33.46 -11.15 13.64
CA ASP A 438 -33.20 -9.74 13.99
C ASP A 438 -31.74 -9.28 13.84
N SER A 439 -30.83 -10.16 13.39
CA SER A 439 -29.48 -9.75 12.99
C SER A 439 -29.50 -8.88 11.75
N ILE A 440 -28.54 -7.96 11.64
CA ILE A 440 -28.41 -7.06 10.49
C ILE A 440 -27.26 -7.54 9.62
N THR A 441 -27.55 -7.82 8.35
CA THR A 441 -26.54 -8.08 7.32
C THR A 441 -26.32 -6.83 6.49
N GLN A 442 -25.07 -6.39 6.42
CA GLN A 442 -24.60 -5.33 5.53
C GLN A 442 -23.77 -5.94 4.40
N ILE A 443 -24.07 -5.53 3.18
CA ILE A 443 -23.32 -5.91 1.98
C ILE A 443 -22.81 -4.62 1.36
N MET A 444 -21.50 -4.49 1.28
CA MET A 444 -20.84 -3.34 0.66
C MET A 444 -20.08 -3.79 -0.57
N TRP A 445 -20.28 -3.09 -1.69
CA TRP A 445 -19.66 -3.32 -2.98
C TRP A 445 -18.85 -2.09 -3.37
N TRP A 446 -17.59 -2.30 -3.70
CA TRP A 446 -16.69 -1.34 -4.32
C TRP A 446 -16.44 -1.77 -5.76
N VAL A 447 -16.96 -1.01 -6.72
CA VAL A 447 -16.75 -1.28 -8.15
C VAL A 447 -15.41 -0.68 -8.55
N GLY A 448 -14.37 -1.52 -8.60
CA GLY A 448 -13.01 -1.11 -8.95
C GLY A 448 -12.89 -0.83 -10.46
N ASP A 449 -13.52 -1.65 -11.28
CA ASP A 449 -13.77 -1.35 -12.68
C ASP A 449 -15.03 -2.08 -13.18
N ALA A 450 -15.33 -1.94 -14.47
CA ALA A 450 -16.52 -2.52 -15.07
C ALA A 450 -16.56 -4.08 -15.00
N ALA A 451 -15.43 -4.74 -14.72
CA ALA A 451 -15.27 -6.19 -14.64
C ALA A 451 -14.72 -6.70 -13.30
N HIS A 452 -14.45 -5.82 -12.32
CA HIS A 452 -13.93 -6.19 -11.00
C HIS A 452 -14.65 -5.44 -9.88
N ILE A 453 -15.16 -6.20 -8.91
CA ILE A 453 -15.81 -5.69 -7.71
C ILE A 453 -15.09 -6.25 -6.49
N ALA A 454 -14.86 -5.41 -5.50
CA ALA A 454 -14.48 -5.81 -4.16
C ALA A 454 -15.67 -5.67 -3.24
N GLY A 455 -15.67 -6.38 -2.13
CA GLY A 455 -16.76 -6.26 -1.18
C GLY A 455 -16.42 -6.73 0.21
N GLU A 456 -17.37 -6.44 1.10
CA GLU A 456 -17.41 -6.98 2.44
C GLU A 456 -18.85 -7.34 2.71
N TRP A 457 -19.00 -8.59 3.13
CA TRP A 457 -20.19 -9.04 3.81
C TRP A 457 -19.94 -8.92 5.30
N ARG A 458 -20.87 -8.30 6.01
CA ARG A 458 -20.81 -8.14 7.46
C ARG A 458 -22.17 -8.50 8.05
N ARG A 459 -22.18 -9.27 9.13
CA ARG A 459 -23.38 -9.59 9.89
C ARG A 459 -23.14 -9.31 11.36
N GLU A 460 -23.97 -8.46 11.93
CA GLU A 460 -23.97 -8.18 13.35
C GLU A 460 -25.04 -9.02 14.04
N SER A 461 -24.60 -9.89 14.95
CA SER A 461 -25.48 -10.71 15.77
C SER A 461 -26.10 -9.90 16.91
N VAL A 462 -27.24 -10.35 17.43
CA VAL A 462 -27.94 -9.71 18.55
C VAL A 462 -27.08 -9.65 19.82
N ASP A 463 -26.15 -10.60 19.98
CA ASP A 463 -25.21 -10.66 21.11
C ASP A 463 -23.99 -9.74 20.95
N GLY A 464 -23.92 -8.94 19.87
CA GLY A 464 -22.86 -7.96 19.63
C GLY A 464 -21.58 -8.54 19.01
N CYS A 465 -21.57 -9.82 18.62
CA CYS A 465 -20.51 -10.36 17.77
C CYS A 465 -20.75 -9.98 16.31
N VAL A 466 -19.66 -9.72 15.59
CA VAL A 466 -19.64 -9.36 14.17
C VAL A 466 -18.93 -10.45 13.38
N SER A 467 -19.65 -11.07 12.46
CA SER A 467 -19.10 -11.96 11.44
C SER A 467 -18.84 -11.13 10.19
N SER A 468 -17.62 -11.13 9.66
CA SER A 468 -17.31 -10.43 8.41
C SER A 468 -16.42 -11.23 7.48
N ALA A 469 -16.77 -11.21 6.20
CA ALA A 469 -16.06 -11.88 5.14
C ALA A 469 -15.81 -10.89 4.01
N PRO A 470 -14.56 -10.53 3.72
CA PRO A 470 -14.28 -9.77 2.52
C PRO A 470 -14.48 -10.67 1.29
N PHE A 471 -14.80 -10.09 0.14
CA PHE A 471 -14.95 -10.83 -1.09
C PHE A 471 -14.49 -10.06 -2.32
N ALA A 472 -14.35 -10.81 -3.39
CA ALA A 472 -13.90 -10.37 -4.69
C ALA A 472 -14.84 -10.93 -5.74
N MET A 473 -15.21 -10.13 -6.74
CA MET A 473 -15.93 -10.61 -7.92
C MET A 473 -15.20 -10.20 -9.19
N ARG A 474 -15.16 -11.10 -10.16
CA ARG A 474 -14.74 -10.78 -11.53
C ARG A 474 -15.79 -11.22 -12.54
N LEU A 475 -15.93 -10.49 -13.63
CA LEU A 475 -16.76 -10.91 -14.74
C LEU A 475 -16.21 -12.21 -15.35
N VAL A 476 -17.06 -13.21 -15.62
CA VAL A 476 -16.64 -14.54 -16.09
C VAL A 476 -15.93 -14.49 -17.45
N ASN A 477 -16.29 -13.52 -18.29
CA ASN A 477 -15.76 -13.36 -19.64
C ASN A 477 -14.57 -12.40 -19.74
N THR A 478 -14.03 -11.92 -18.62
CA THR A 478 -12.79 -11.15 -18.61
C THR A 478 -11.57 -12.03 -18.31
N PRO A 479 -10.45 -11.82 -19.03
CA PRO A 479 -9.24 -12.63 -18.90
C PRO A 479 -8.60 -12.57 -17.52
#